data_AF-A0A7S3WL77-F1
#
_entry.id   AF-A0A7S3WL77-F1
#
_cell.length_a   1.000
_cell.length_b   1.000
_cell.length_c   1.000
_cell.angle_alpha   90.00
_cell.angle_beta   90.00
_cell.angle_gamma   90.00
#
_symmetry.space_group_name_H-M   'P 1'
#
loop_
_entity.id
_entity.type
_entity.pdbx_description
1 polymer ?
#
loop_
_entity_poly.entity_id
_entity_poly.type
_entity_poly.pdbx_seq_one_letter_code
_entity_poly.pdbx_strand_id
1 'polypeptide(L)'
;VIKASSRDTIRNLAEVNADVLGLFEEAADDLIAQHDGDAKMALCKTLAYLSGQYKQVLEARSLLNGQQGCVTFQIQLEKPFYSVSLIWNILRRHLPEDMSHQVKGMRAFKDMTGACFDLPDDNSQRVIDIFANLAEQQ
;
A
#
# COMPACT_ATOMS: atom_id res chain seq x y z
N VAL A 1 -2.64 -2.45 -6.70
CA VAL A 1 -2.10 -2.06 -8.02
C VAL A 1 -1.24 -3.16 -8.64
N ILE A 2 -0.22 -3.70 -7.93
CA ILE A 2 0.68 -4.76 -8.45
C ILE A 2 -0.08 -5.94 -9.08
N LYS A 3 -1.05 -6.54 -8.38
CA LYS A 3 -1.83 -7.69 -8.88
C LYS A 3 -2.69 -7.38 -10.12
N ALA A 4 -3.11 -6.13 -10.29
CA ALA A 4 -3.89 -5.71 -11.45
C ALA A 4 -2.97 -5.48 -12.65
N SER A 5 -1.88 -4.74 -12.45
CA SER A 5 -0.86 -4.49 -13.48
C SER A 5 -0.21 -5.79 -13.99
N SER A 6 0.09 -6.75 -13.09
CA SER A 6 0.63 -8.05 -13.49
C SER A 6 -0.32 -8.86 -14.38
N ARG A 7 -1.64 -8.73 -14.18
CA ARG A 7 -2.64 -9.43 -15.01
C ARG A 7 -2.70 -8.86 -16.42
N ASP A 8 -2.57 -7.53 -16.55
CA ASP A 8 -2.55 -6.89 -17.85
C ASP A 8 -1.26 -7.20 -18.61
N THR A 9 -0.10 -7.26 -17.92
CA THR A 9 1.14 -7.75 -18.51
C THR A 9 0.99 -9.17 -19.06
N ILE A 10 0.34 -10.08 -18.31
CA ILE A 10 0.11 -11.47 -18.77
C ILE A 10 -0.81 -11.52 -20.00
N ARG A 11 -1.83 -10.67 -20.07
CA ARG A 11 -2.70 -10.58 -21.25
C ARG A 11 -1.92 -10.15 -22.49
N ASN A 12 -1.07 -9.13 -22.35
CA ASN A 12 -0.25 -8.63 -23.45
C ASN A 12 0.76 -9.68 -23.93
N LEU A 13 1.27 -10.53 -23.02
CA LEU A 13 2.14 -11.65 -23.42
C LEU A 13 1.42 -12.68 -24.30
N ALA A 14 0.09 -12.82 -24.18
CA ALA A 14 -0.68 -13.72 -25.05
C ALA A 14 -0.82 -13.20 -26.50
N GLU A 15 -0.52 -11.92 -26.74
CA GLU A 15 -0.55 -11.31 -28.08
C GLU A 15 0.79 -11.47 -28.83
N VAL A 16 1.81 -12.02 -28.18
CA VAL A 16 3.14 -12.20 -28.79
C VAL A 16 3.08 -13.25 -29.90
N ASN A 17 3.54 -12.87 -31.10
CA ASN A 17 3.65 -13.79 -32.23
C ASN A 17 4.69 -14.88 -31.94
N ALA A 18 4.31 -16.15 -32.06
CA ALA A 18 5.20 -17.29 -31.86
C ALA A 18 6.45 -17.27 -32.76
N ASP A 19 6.35 -16.70 -33.97
CA ASP A 19 7.45 -16.66 -34.93
C ASP A 19 8.64 -15.83 -34.45
N VAL A 20 8.41 -14.89 -33.53
CA VAL A 20 9.49 -14.05 -32.99
C VAL A 20 10.18 -14.68 -31.78
N LEU A 21 9.61 -15.72 -31.18
CA LEU A 21 10.11 -16.32 -29.93
C LEU A 21 11.51 -16.90 -30.10
N GLY A 22 11.80 -17.49 -31.27
CA GLY A 22 13.13 -18.04 -31.58
C GLY A 22 14.26 -17.00 -31.55
N LEU A 23 13.93 -15.70 -31.69
CA LEU A 23 14.92 -14.62 -31.59
C LEU A 23 15.34 -14.30 -30.15
N PHE A 24 14.58 -14.78 -29.16
CA PHE A 24 14.79 -14.48 -27.74
C PHE A 24 15.30 -15.69 -26.94
N GLU A 25 15.50 -16.86 -27.55
CA GLU A 25 15.91 -18.09 -26.86
C GLU A 25 17.25 -17.92 -26.13
N GLU A 26 18.29 -17.43 -26.82
CA GLU A 26 19.62 -17.19 -26.22
C GLU A 26 19.53 -16.18 -25.06
N ALA A 27 18.78 -15.09 -25.25
CA ALA A 27 18.59 -14.08 -24.21
C ALA A 27 17.80 -14.62 -23.00
N ALA A 28 16.87 -15.56 -23.23
CA ALA A 28 16.11 -16.21 -22.16
C ALA A 28 17.01 -17.17 -21.37
N ASP A 29 17.84 -17.95 -22.05
CA ASP A 29 18.80 -18.86 -21.43
C ASP A 29 19.84 -18.09 -20.60
N ASP A 30 20.38 -16.99 -21.13
CA ASP A 30 21.29 -16.11 -20.41
C ASP A 30 20.66 -15.53 -19.14
N LEU A 31 19.38 -15.12 -19.21
CA LEU A 31 18.67 -14.58 -18.06
C LEU A 31 18.41 -15.64 -16.98
N ILE A 32 18.10 -16.87 -17.39
CA ILE A 32 17.93 -18.00 -16.46
C ILE A 32 19.28 -18.37 -15.82
N ALA A 33 20.35 -18.38 -16.60
CA ALA A 33 21.71 -18.67 -16.12
C ALA A 33 22.20 -17.62 -15.10
N GLN A 34 21.87 -16.33 -15.29
CA GLN A 34 22.15 -15.26 -14.32
C GLN A 34 21.46 -15.44 -12.96
N HIS A 35 20.51 -16.37 -12.85
CA HIS A 35 19.80 -16.71 -11.62
C HIS A 35 20.00 -18.17 -11.23
N ASP A 36 21.19 -18.72 -11.52
CA ASP A 36 21.60 -20.08 -11.14
C ASP A 36 20.63 -21.18 -11.63
N GLY A 37 19.99 -20.95 -12.78
CA GLY A 37 18.99 -21.88 -13.34
C GLY A 37 17.58 -21.71 -12.80
N ASP A 38 17.32 -20.75 -11.90
CA ASP A 38 15.97 -20.46 -11.39
C ASP A 38 15.15 -19.66 -12.42
N ALA A 39 14.50 -20.39 -13.33
CA ALA A 39 13.60 -19.82 -14.32
C ALA A 39 12.41 -19.06 -13.70
N LYS A 40 11.96 -19.44 -12.50
CA LYS A 40 10.88 -18.74 -11.82
C LYS A 40 11.35 -17.38 -11.31
N MET A 41 12.55 -17.30 -10.75
CA MET A 41 13.16 -16.03 -10.34
C MET A 41 13.38 -15.09 -11.53
N ALA A 42 13.88 -15.61 -12.65
CA ALA A 42 14.02 -14.87 -13.90
C ALA A 42 12.69 -14.27 -14.37
N LEU A 43 11.64 -15.09 -14.43
CA LEU A 43 10.30 -14.64 -14.80
C LEU A 43 9.74 -13.61 -13.81
N CYS A 44 9.93 -13.82 -12.51
CA CYS A 44 9.49 -12.86 -11.49
C CYS A 44 10.14 -11.48 -11.67
N LYS A 45 11.45 -11.42 -11.93
CA LYS A 45 12.16 -10.16 -12.19
C LYS A 45 11.69 -9.48 -13.47
N THR A 46 11.50 -10.25 -14.55
CA THR A 46 10.98 -9.74 -15.81
C THR A 46 9.57 -9.18 -15.66
N LEU A 47 8.67 -9.88 -14.97
CA LEU A 47 7.32 -9.40 -14.70
C LEU A 47 7.32 -8.14 -13.81
N ALA A 48 8.20 -8.07 -12.81
CA ALA A 48 8.37 -6.87 -12.00
C ALA A 48 8.85 -5.67 -12.84
N TYR A 49 9.77 -5.90 -13.78
CA TYR A 49 10.25 -4.87 -14.71
C TYR A 49 9.15 -4.41 -15.67
N LEU A 50 8.47 -5.35 -16.34
CA LEU A 50 7.42 -5.06 -17.32
C LEU A 50 6.18 -4.40 -16.69
N SER A 51 5.84 -4.73 -15.45
CA SER A 51 4.77 -4.06 -14.70
C SER A 51 5.15 -2.67 -14.19
N GLY A 52 6.41 -2.24 -14.38
CA GLY A 52 6.93 -0.97 -13.90
C GLY A 52 7.17 -0.92 -12.37
N GLN A 53 7.12 -2.07 -11.70
CA GLN A 53 7.21 -2.22 -10.23
C GLN A 53 8.58 -2.77 -9.79
N TYR A 54 9.67 -2.28 -10.38
CA TYR A 54 11.01 -2.87 -10.22
C TYR A 54 12.02 -2.01 -9.42
N LYS A 55 11.70 -0.73 -9.14
CA LYS A 55 12.64 0.21 -8.51
C LYS A 55 12.35 0.52 -7.04
N GLN A 56 11.14 0.30 -6.55
CA GLN A 56 10.79 0.59 -5.16
C GLN A 56 9.84 -0.48 -4.62
N VAL A 57 10.18 -1.06 -3.46
CA VAL A 57 9.18 -1.64 -2.56
C VAL A 57 8.13 -0.54 -2.37
N LEU A 58 6.84 -0.84 -2.55
CA LEU A 58 5.75 0.13 -2.42
C LEU A 58 5.92 0.94 -1.13
N GLU A 59 6.53 2.11 -1.22
CA GLU A 59 6.66 3.00 -0.07
C GLU A 59 5.26 3.55 0.21
N ALA A 60 4.78 3.35 1.44
CA ALA A 60 3.55 3.99 1.88
C ALA A 60 3.65 5.51 1.68
N ARG A 61 2.62 6.09 1.09
CA ARG A 61 2.49 7.52 0.88
C ARG A 61 1.18 8.02 1.45
N SER A 62 1.23 9.17 2.10
CA SER A 62 0.04 9.90 2.54
C SER A 62 -0.86 10.19 1.34
N LEU A 63 -2.15 9.88 1.48
CA LEU A 63 -3.19 10.26 0.54
C LEU A 63 -3.57 11.75 0.66
N LEU A 64 -3.16 12.41 1.75
CA LEU A 64 -3.45 13.83 1.99
C LEU A 64 -2.49 14.74 1.24
N ASN A 65 -1.22 14.34 1.11
CA ASN A 65 -0.17 15.21 0.56
C ASN A 65 0.96 14.48 -0.21
N GLY A 66 0.92 13.15 -0.32
CA GLY A 66 1.93 12.36 -1.04
C GLY A 66 3.24 12.09 -0.29
N GLN A 67 3.35 12.50 0.98
CA GLN A 67 4.53 12.29 1.82
C GLN A 67 4.84 10.79 1.97
N GLN A 68 6.09 10.39 1.67
CA GLN A 68 6.59 9.03 1.87
C GLN A 68 6.72 8.67 3.36
N GLY A 69 6.58 7.37 3.66
CA GLY A 69 6.71 6.83 5.03
C GLY A 69 5.51 7.13 5.92
N CYS A 70 4.40 7.59 5.35
CA CYS A 70 3.16 7.88 6.06
C CYS A 70 1.99 7.13 5.43
N VAL A 71 1.04 6.72 6.27
CA VAL A 71 -0.24 6.13 5.88
C VAL A 71 -1.36 7.03 6.37
N THR A 72 -2.35 7.27 5.49
CA THR A 72 -3.56 7.99 5.85
C THR A 72 -4.60 7.03 6.43
N PHE A 73 -5.03 7.30 7.65
CA PHE A 73 -6.13 6.64 8.32
C PHE A 73 -7.42 7.46 8.17
N GLN A 74 -8.55 6.77 8.21
CA GLN A 74 -9.86 7.38 8.39
C GLN A 74 -10.55 6.79 9.61
N ILE A 75 -11.23 7.65 10.37
CA ILE A 75 -12.15 7.26 11.44
C ILE A 75 -13.55 7.68 11.04
N GLN A 76 -14.49 6.75 11.17
CA GLN A 76 -15.91 6.98 10.91
C GLN A 76 -16.67 6.82 12.22
N LEU A 77 -17.57 7.76 12.51
CA LEU A 77 -18.48 7.74 13.63
C LEU A 77 -19.91 7.60 13.12
N GLU A 78 -20.76 6.92 13.89
CA GLU A 78 -22.18 6.78 13.54
C GLU A 78 -22.95 8.09 13.62
N LYS A 79 -22.54 8.99 14.53
CA LYS A 79 -23.18 10.28 14.77
C LYS A 79 -22.24 11.41 14.37
N PRO A 80 -22.75 12.46 13.71
CA PRO A 80 -21.96 13.65 13.43
C PRO A 80 -21.41 14.29 14.70
N PHE A 81 -20.22 14.87 14.60
CA PHE A 81 -19.60 15.62 15.69
C PHE A 81 -19.50 17.11 15.37
N TYR A 82 -19.29 17.94 16.39
CA TYR A 82 -19.26 19.41 16.23
C TYR A 82 -17.85 19.98 16.13
N SER A 83 -16.84 19.24 16.60
CA SER A 83 -15.44 19.67 16.56
C SER A 83 -14.49 18.50 16.37
N VAL A 84 -13.48 18.70 15.52
CA VAL A 84 -12.38 17.75 15.29
C VAL A 84 -11.60 17.42 16.57
N SER A 85 -11.72 18.24 17.62
CA SER A 85 -11.19 17.95 18.95
C SER A 85 -11.71 16.62 19.52
N LEU A 86 -12.91 16.19 19.15
CA LEU A 86 -13.44 14.88 19.55
C LEU A 86 -12.54 13.75 19.03
N ILE A 87 -12.15 13.81 17.75
CA ILE A 87 -11.29 12.80 17.14
C ILE A 87 -9.93 12.77 17.83
N TRP A 88 -9.33 13.94 18.07
CA TRP A 88 -8.09 14.03 18.84
C TRP A 88 -8.19 13.38 20.22
N ASN A 89 -9.31 13.58 20.91
CA ASN A 89 -9.54 12.98 22.23
C ASN A 89 -9.69 11.46 22.16
N ILE A 90 -10.38 10.94 21.14
CA ILE A 90 -10.49 9.49 20.90
C ILE A 90 -9.10 8.89 20.65
N LEU A 91 -8.31 9.50 19.77
CA LEU A 91 -6.96 9.01 19.45
C LEU A 91 -6.06 9.02 20.68
N ARG A 92 -6.01 10.09 21.47
CA ARG A 92 -5.20 10.16 22.70
C ARG A 92 -5.67 9.21 23.81
N ARG A 93 -6.96 8.84 23.81
CA ARG A 93 -7.52 7.91 24.80
C ARG A 93 -7.11 6.46 24.53
N HIS A 94 -7.03 6.09 23.26
CA HIS A 94 -6.88 4.69 22.86
C HIS A 94 -5.51 4.36 22.28
N LEU A 95 -4.82 5.32 21.68
CA LEU A 95 -3.46 5.13 21.20
C LEU A 95 -2.44 5.43 22.30
N PRO A 96 -1.30 4.71 22.31
CA PRO A 96 -0.12 5.10 23.06
C PRO A 96 0.27 6.56 22.80
N GLU A 97 0.83 7.22 23.81
CA GLU A 97 1.17 8.65 23.76
C GLU A 97 2.11 8.97 22.58
N ASP A 98 3.15 8.17 22.40
CA ASP A 98 4.14 8.28 21.32
C ASP A 98 3.50 8.23 19.93
N MET A 99 2.49 7.37 19.74
CA MET A 99 1.76 7.26 18.47
C MET A 99 0.78 8.43 18.29
N SER A 100 0.05 8.80 19.34
CA SER A 100 -0.93 9.88 19.27
C SER A 100 -0.29 11.25 18.96
N HIS A 101 0.97 11.46 19.36
CA HIS A 101 1.75 12.66 19.07
C HIS A 101 2.26 12.73 17.63
N GLN A 102 2.32 11.59 16.93
CA GLN A 102 2.76 11.50 15.55
C GLN A 102 1.63 11.75 14.54
N VAL A 103 0.38 11.86 15.01
CA VAL A 103 -0.79 12.16 14.18
C VAL A 103 -0.60 13.52 13.51
N LYS A 104 -0.69 13.56 12.18
CA LYS A 104 -0.55 14.77 11.37
C LYS A 104 -1.70 14.91 10.38
N GLY A 105 -1.86 16.11 9.84
CA GLY A 105 -2.78 16.34 8.72
C GLY A 105 -4.26 16.10 9.03
N MET A 106 -4.69 16.18 10.30
CA MET A 106 -6.08 15.96 10.68
C MET A 106 -7.05 16.84 9.87
N ARG A 107 -8.04 16.21 9.23
CA ARG A 107 -9.11 16.84 8.46
C ARG A 107 -10.44 16.15 8.75
N ALA A 108 -11.42 16.89 9.24
CA ALA A 108 -12.78 16.39 9.36
C ALA A 108 -13.46 16.25 7.99
N PHE A 109 -14.34 15.27 7.84
CA PHE A 109 -15.20 15.16 6.67
C PHE A 109 -16.24 16.28 6.66
N LYS A 110 -16.72 16.62 5.46
CA LYS A 110 -17.66 17.74 5.27
C LYS A 110 -18.98 17.55 6.03
N ASP A 111 -19.42 16.31 6.16
CA ASP A 111 -20.63 15.90 6.87
C ASP A 111 -20.40 15.69 8.38
N MET A 112 -19.17 15.89 8.85
CA MET A 112 -18.75 15.71 10.24
C MET A 112 -19.01 14.31 10.79
N THR A 113 -19.11 13.28 9.93
CA THR A 113 -19.28 11.88 10.36
C THR A 113 -17.95 11.16 10.55
N GLY A 114 -16.84 11.82 10.26
CA GLY A 114 -15.52 11.22 10.38
C GLY A 114 -14.39 12.22 10.17
N ALA A 115 -13.17 11.71 10.18
CA ALA A 115 -11.98 12.48 9.87
C ALA A 115 -10.90 11.57 9.27
N CYS A 116 -9.97 12.17 8.53
CA CYS A 116 -8.74 11.52 8.08
C CYS A 116 -7.51 12.21 8.66
N PHE A 117 -6.44 11.43 8.84
CA PHE A 117 -5.17 11.89 9.39
C PHE A 117 -4.03 10.94 8.97
N ASP A 118 -2.80 11.41 9.05
CA ASP A 118 -1.61 10.62 8.73
C ASP A 118 -0.90 10.13 10.00
N LEU A 119 -0.32 8.94 9.92
CA LEU A 119 0.63 8.36 10.87
C LEU A 119 1.82 7.74 10.13
N PRO A 120 2.99 7.57 10.78
CA PRO A 120 4.09 6.82 10.22
C PRO A 120 3.69 5.37 9.88
N ASP A 121 4.17 4.87 8.75
CA ASP A 121 3.81 3.54 8.23
C ASP A 121 4.19 2.40 9.20
N ASP A 122 5.31 2.53 9.90
CA ASP A 122 5.81 1.54 10.87
C ASP A 122 4.83 1.27 12.02
N ASN A 123 3.91 2.20 12.27
CA ASN A 123 2.89 2.11 13.32
C ASN A 123 1.53 1.62 12.81
N SER A 124 1.38 1.38 11.51
CA SER A 124 0.08 1.18 10.87
C SER A 124 -0.70 -0.03 11.40
N GLN A 125 -0.06 -1.20 11.45
CA GLN A 125 -0.70 -2.43 11.93
C GLN A 125 -1.15 -2.31 13.39
N ARG A 126 -0.32 -1.71 14.24
CA ARG A 126 -0.61 -1.55 15.67
C ARG A 126 -1.84 -0.66 15.90
N VAL A 127 -2.03 0.40 15.10
CA VAL A 127 -3.24 1.23 15.15
C VAL A 127 -4.48 0.39 14.81
N ILE A 128 -4.40 -0.41 13.74
CA ILE A 128 -5.51 -1.27 13.29
C ILE A 128 -5.90 -2.25 14.40
N ASP A 129 -4.92 -2.93 14.99
CA ASP A 129 -5.16 -3.93 16.05
C ASP A 129 -5.82 -3.30 17.29
N ILE A 130 -5.36 -2.11 17.71
CA ILE A 130 -5.96 -1.39 18.85
C ILE A 130 -7.44 -1.11 18.59
N PHE A 131 -7.78 -0.55 17.42
CA PHE A 131 -9.16 -0.18 17.12
C PHE A 131 -10.05 -1.38 16.79
N ALA A 132 -9.51 -2.46 16.22
CA ALA A 132 -10.24 -3.72 16.03
C ALA A 132 -10.68 -4.31 17.38
N ASN A 133 -9.76 -4.39 18.35
CA ASN A 133 -10.07 -4.88 19.69
C ASN A 133 -11.12 -4.02 20.41
N LEU A 134 -11.14 -2.71 20.17
CA LEU A 134 -12.15 -1.82 20.76
C LEU A 134 -13.54 -2.01 20.13
N ALA A 135 -13.61 -2.33 18.84
CA ALA A 135 -14.87 -2.59 18.16
C ALA A 135 -15.51 -3.91 18.62
N GLU A 136 -14.70 -4.91 19.01
CA GLU A 136 -15.19 -6.19 19.55
C GLU A 136 -15.71 -6.10 21.00
N GLN A 137 -15.39 -5.01 21.71
CA GLN A 137 -15.77 -4.79 23.12
C GLN A 137 -17.05 -3.94 23.29
N GLN A 138 -17.68 -3.51 22.19
CA GLN A 138 -18.91 -2.71 22.18
C GLN A 138 -20.08 -3.52 21.61
#